data_AF-A0A2S8F8K6-F1
#
_entry.id   AF-A0A2S8F8K6-F1
#
_cell.length_a   1.000
_cell.length_b   1.000
_cell.length_c   1.000
_cell.angle_alpha   90.00
_cell.angle_beta   90.00
_cell.angle_gamma   90.00
#
_symmetry.space_group_name_H-M   'P 1'
#
loop_
_entity.id
_entity.type
_entity.pdbx_description
1 polymer ?
#
loop_
_entity_poly.entity_id
_entity_poly.type
_entity_poly.pdbx_seq_one_letter_code
_entity_poly.pdbx_strand_id
1 'polypeptide(L)'
;MNCTEIESRTDCEIVYIHGAVVSDLAKFLVPSVPWVWILGHRPNRYMQWWDATVPLNAKGTDFVGSVRGLCLDLQLPTADFLSLAADFDDHGLVLIQSNCRMPDTLSLDLVPESQQNGVLIQNGATLKMYLPHAIETAQVQSFTKGHLATIIGT
;
A
#
# COMPACT_ATOMS: atom_id res chain seq x y z
N MET A 1 2.72 -20.56 1.50
CA MET A 1 2.30 -19.39 0.71
C MET A 1 2.15 -19.83 -0.74
N ASN A 2 1.01 -19.54 -1.37
CA ASN A 2 0.78 -19.86 -2.77
C ASN A 2 1.25 -18.68 -3.62
N CYS A 3 2.49 -18.74 -4.13
CA CYS A 3 3.08 -17.67 -4.92
C CYS A 3 3.69 -18.18 -6.22
N THR A 4 3.82 -17.29 -7.20
CA THR A 4 4.54 -17.57 -8.45
C THR A 4 6.05 -17.57 -8.24
N GLU A 5 6.80 -17.96 -9.27
CA GLU A 5 8.23 -17.67 -9.35
C GLU A 5 8.48 -16.15 -9.36
N ILE A 6 9.68 -15.75 -8.92
CA ILE A 6 10.10 -14.34 -8.92
C ILE A 6 10.48 -13.93 -10.35
N GLU A 7 9.81 -12.92 -10.87
CA GLU A 7 10.15 -12.28 -12.13
C GLU A 7 11.19 -11.18 -11.87
N SER A 8 12.37 -11.30 -12.48
CA SER A 8 13.41 -10.27 -12.42
C SER A 8 13.36 -9.35 -13.65
N ARG A 9 13.20 -8.04 -13.41
CA ARG A 9 13.31 -6.98 -14.43
C ARG A 9 14.58 -6.15 -14.21
N THR A 10 14.86 -5.20 -15.10
CA THR A 10 16.04 -4.33 -14.98
C THR A 10 16.03 -3.51 -13.69
N ASP A 11 14.87 -3.01 -13.28
CA ASP A 11 14.67 -2.04 -12.19
C ASP A 11 14.01 -2.64 -10.94
N CYS A 12 13.46 -3.85 -11.02
CA CYS A 12 12.72 -4.45 -9.93
C CYS A 12 12.69 -5.99 -9.96
N GLU A 13 12.19 -6.58 -8.87
CA GLU A 13 11.73 -7.96 -8.79
C GLU A 13 10.23 -7.96 -8.49
N ILE A 14 9.50 -8.93 -9.03
CA ILE A 14 8.06 -9.05 -8.85
C ILE A 14 7.72 -10.48 -8.46
N VAL A 15 6.80 -10.64 -7.52
CA VAL A 15 6.16 -11.91 -7.21
C VAL A 15 4.66 -11.72 -7.10
N TYR A 16 3.88 -12.72 -7.49
CA TYR A 16 2.45 -12.75 -7.31
C TYR A 16 2.08 -13.73 -6.19
N ILE A 17 1.20 -13.29 -5.28
CA ILE A 17 0.73 -14.08 -4.14
C ILE A 17 -0.77 -14.31 -4.30
N HIS A 18 -1.19 -15.56 -4.43
CA HIS A 18 -2.60 -15.92 -4.62
C HIS A 18 -3.32 -16.11 -3.28
N GLY A 19 -4.58 -15.68 -3.20
CA GLY A 19 -5.38 -15.87 -2.00
C GLY A 19 -4.93 -14.99 -0.84
N ALA A 20 -4.29 -13.85 -1.13
CA ALA A 20 -3.61 -13.05 -0.13
C ALA A 20 -4.57 -12.11 0.62
N VAL A 21 -4.32 -11.93 1.91
CA VAL A 21 -4.79 -10.79 2.71
C VAL A 21 -3.63 -9.85 3.05
N VAL A 22 -3.90 -8.68 3.63
CA VAL A 22 -2.86 -7.68 3.91
C VAL A 22 -1.81 -8.19 4.90
N SER A 23 -2.23 -8.92 5.93
CA SER A 23 -1.33 -9.53 6.91
C SER A 23 -0.38 -10.57 6.30
N ASP A 24 -0.79 -11.29 5.25
CA ASP A 24 0.10 -12.17 4.48
C ASP A 24 1.22 -11.39 3.77
N LEU A 25 0.91 -10.16 3.35
CA LEU A 25 1.84 -9.30 2.63
C LEU A 25 2.80 -8.56 3.57
N ALA A 26 2.41 -8.35 4.82
CA ALA A 26 3.19 -7.60 5.80
C ALA A 26 4.63 -8.14 5.98
N LYS A 27 4.84 -9.45 5.82
CA LYS A 27 6.19 -10.06 5.91
C LYS A 27 7.17 -9.61 4.82
N PHE A 28 6.68 -9.07 3.70
CA PHE A 28 7.54 -8.53 2.65
C PHE A 28 8.03 -7.13 2.96
N LEU A 29 7.50 -6.47 4.00
CA LEU A 29 8.01 -5.18 4.44
C LEU A 29 9.36 -5.35 5.15
N VAL A 30 10.26 -4.39 4.93
CA VAL A 30 11.55 -4.33 5.63
C VAL A 30 11.38 -3.48 6.89
N PRO A 31 11.48 -4.01 8.12
CA PRO A 31 11.18 -3.25 9.33
C PRO A 31 12.07 -2.00 9.54
N SER A 32 13.28 -1.98 8.97
CA SER A 32 14.19 -0.84 9.05
C SER A 32 13.86 0.29 8.07
N VAL A 33 12.99 0.05 7.08
CA VAL A 33 12.50 1.09 6.18
C VAL A 33 11.29 1.74 6.88
N PRO A 34 11.35 3.05 7.20
CA PRO A 34 10.51 3.65 8.24
C PRO A 34 9.09 4.03 7.82
N TRP A 35 8.80 4.20 6.52
CA TRP A 35 7.52 4.77 6.08
C TRP A 35 6.74 3.84 5.16
N VAL A 36 5.43 3.84 5.37
CA VAL A 36 4.42 3.27 4.47
C VAL A 36 3.51 4.39 3.98
N TRP A 37 3.21 4.38 2.69
CA TRP A 37 2.18 5.19 2.05
C TRP A 37 1.13 4.27 1.43
N ILE A 38 -0.09 4.34 1.93
CA ILE A 38 -1.25 3.62 1.41
C ILE A 38 -2.03 4.58 0.54
N LEU A 39 -2.28 4.18 -0.71
CA LEU A 39 -3.01 4.98 -1.69
C LEU A 39 -4.48 4.55 -1.76
N GLY A 40 -5.36 5.53 -1.78
CA GLY A 40 -6.78 5.33 -2.08
C GLY A 40 -7.50 4.37 -1.14
N HIS A 41 -7.09 4.30 0.13
CA HIS A 41 -7.73 3.44 1.11
C HIS A 41 -9.20 3.83 1.31
N ARG A 42 -10.06 2.83 1.27
CA ARG A 42 -11.49 2.96 1.55
C ARG A 42 -11.83 2.16 2.81
N PRO A 43 -12.17 2.84 3.93
CA PRO A 43 -12.50 2.17 5.19
C PRO A 43 -13.72 1.24 5.11
N ASN A 44 -14.59 1.43 4.13
CA ASN A 44 -15.75 0.57 3.90
C ASN A 44 -15.50 -0.28 2.66
N ARG A 45 -15.59 -1.61 2.81
CA ARG A 45 -15.41 -2.58 1.71
C ARG A 45 -16.42 -2.36 0.59
N TYR A 46 -17.64 -1.99 0.94
CA TYR A 46 -18.73 -1.77 0.00
C TYR A 46 -19.05 -0.29 -0.16
N MET A 47 -19.49 0.10 -1.36
CA MET A 47 -19.89 1.48 -1.68
C MET A 47 -21.28 1.81 -1.10
N GLN A 48 -21.37 1.93 0.21
CA GLN A 48 -22.60 2.17 0.96
C GLN A 48 -22.53 3.44 1.82
N TRP A 49 -23.69 3.96 2.20
CA TRP A 49 -23.80 5.03 3.20
C TRP A 49 -23.49 4.45 4.59
N TRP A 50 -22.74 5.20 5.38
CA TRP A 50 -22.45 4.86 6.77
C TRP A 50 -22.21 6.16 7.56
N ASP A 51 -22.47 6.13 8.86
CA ASP A 51 -22.28 7.29 9.71
C ASP A 51 -20.81 7.45 10.07
N ALA A 52 -20.27 8.64 9.84
CA ALA A 52 -18.88 8.97 10.12
C ALA A 52 -18.75 10.42 10.62
N THR A 53 -17.60 10.71 11.21
CA THR A 53 -17.13 12.07 11.46
C THR A 53 -15.98 12.35 10.50
N VAL A 54 -16.13 13.35 9.62
CA VAL A 54 -15.11 13.68 8.60
C VAL A 54 -14.82 15.18 8.60
N PRO A 55 -13.54 15.60 8.52
CA PRO A 55 -13.21 17.02 8.43
C PRO A 55 -13.67 17.57 7.07
N LEU A 56 -14.47 18.64 7.07
CA LEU A 56 -14.87 19.36 5.85
C LEU A 56 -13.75 20.25 5.31
N ASN A 57 -12.86 20.70 6.20
CA ASN A 57 -11.71 21.52 5.86
C ASN A 57 -10.61 21.39 6.93
N ALA A 58 -9.40 21.80 6.58
CA ALA A 58 -8.25 21.75 7.49
C ALA A 58 -8.36 22.66 8.74
N LYS A 59 -9.33 23.59 8.77
CA LYS A 59 -9.53 24.54 9.87
C LYS A 59 -10.55 24.05 10.91
N GLY A 60 -10.92 22.77 10.86
CA GLY A 60 -11.54 22.08 12.00
C GLY A 60 -13.06 22.06 12.04
N THR A 61 -13.74 22.26 10.91
CA THR A 61 -15.19 21.94 10.86
C THR A 61 -15.36 20.47 10.52
N ASP A 62 -15.86 19.69 11.48
CA ASP A 62 -16.21 18.30 11.25
C ASP A 62 -17.67 18.19 10.78
N PHE A 63 -17.91 17.37 9.77
CA PHE A 63 -19.23 16.88 9.40
C PHE A 63 -19.50 15.58 10.13
N VAL A 64 -20.63 15.53 10.84
CA VAL A 64 -21.14 14.34 11.49
C VAL A 64 -22.42 13.94 10.77
N GLY A 65 -22.41 12.79 10.11
CA GLY A 65 -23.56 12.30 9.36
C GLY A 65 -23.19 11.16 8.43
N SER A 66 -24.09 10.84 7.50
CA SER A 66 -23.89 9.74 6.59
C SER A 66 -23.00 10.13 5.41
N VAL A 67 -21.93 9.37 5.20
CA VAL A 67 -20.98 9.53 4.09
C VAL A 67 -20.98 8.30 3.19
N ARG A 68 -20.60 8.46 1.92
CA ARG A 68 -20.42 7.36 0.95
C ARG A 68 -19.20 7.64 0.08
N GLY A 69 -18.38 6.62 -0.14
CA GLY A 69 -17.21 6.72 -1.00
C GLY A 69 -16.04 7.52 -0.41
N LEU A 70 -15.90 7.54 0.92
CA LEU A 70 -14.72 8.13 1.56
C LEU A 70 -13.46 7.36 1.12
N CYS A 71 -12.47 8.11 0.61
CA CYS A 71 -11.22 7.59 0.06
C CYS A 71 -10.08 8.45 0.60
N LEU A 72 -9.05 7.81 1.16
CA LEU A 72 -7.98 8.47 1.89
C LEU A 72 -6.63 7.90 1.47
N ASP A 73 -5.65 8.79 1.30
CA ASP A 73 -4.25 8.38 1.33
C ASP A 73 -3.76 8.43 2.77
N LEU A 74 -3.13 7.35 3.22
CA LEU A 74 -2.59 7.24 4.58
C LEU A 74 -1.08 7.16 4.51
N GLN A 75 -0.40 7.93 5.35
CA GLN A 75 1.05 7.85 5.48
C GLN A 75 1.40 7.69 6.95
N LEU A 76 2.08 6.59 7.27
CA LEU A 76 2.35 6.17 8.65
C LEU A 76 3.70 5.47 8.77
N PRO A 77 4.29 5.43 9.98
CA PRO A 77 5.45 4.60 10.25
C PRO A 77 5.20 3.13 9.90
N THR A 78 6.21 2.44 9.37
CA THR A 78 6.11 1.00 9.05
C THR A 78 5.78 0.16 10.27
N ALA A 79 6.34 0.49 11.44
CA ALA A 79 6.00 -0.19 12.70
C ALA A 79 4.51 -0.08 13.04
N ASP A 80 3.92 1.10 12.88
CA ASP A 80 2.50 1.33 13.14
C ASP A 80 1.65 0.54 12.15
N PHE A 81 2.00 0.56 10.86
CA PHE A 81 1.33 -0.27 9.85
C PHE A 81 1.37 -1.76 10.21
N LEU A 82 2.53 -2.28 10.61
CA LEU A 82 2.67 -3.69 10.98
C LEU A 82 1.76 -4.07 12.16
N SER A 83 1.55 -3.15 13.12
CA SER A 83 0.62 -3.38 14.24
C SER A 83 -0.86 -3.36 13.83
N LEU A 84 -1.18 -2.70 12.72
CA LEU A 84 -2.54 -2.54 12.20
C LEU A 84 -2.84 -3.44 11.00
N ALA A 85 -1.88 -4.21 10.50
CA ALA A 85 -1.99 -4.91 9.21
C ALA A 85 -3.24 -5.80 9.11
N ALA A 86 -3.60 -6.48 10.21
CA ALA A 86 -4.79 -7.33 10.27
C ALA A 86 -6.11 -6.56 10.13
N ASP A 87 -6.16 -5.28 10.54
CA ASP A 87 -7.36 -4.45 10.39
C ASP A 87 -7.67 -4.13 8.91
N PHE A 88 -6.71 -4.37 8.02
CA PHE A 88 -6.86 -4.21 6.57
C PHE A 88 -7.19 -5.53 5.84
N ASP A 89 -7.30 -6.67 6.54
CA ASP A 89 -7.40 -7.99 5.88
C ASP A 89 -8.65 -8.18 5.03
N ASP A 90 -9.72 -7.45 5.30
CA ASP A 90 -10.96 -7.47 4.50
C ASP A 90 -10.93 -6.50 3.30
N HIS A 91 -9.81 -5.82 3.06
CA HIS A 91 -9.67 -4.74 2.09
C HIS A 91 -8.67 -5.06 0.97
N GLY A 92 -8.81 -4.33 -0.13
CA GLY A 92 -7.72 -4.10 -1.07
C GLY A 92 -6.71 -3.11 -0.52
N LEU A 93 -5.49 -3.14 -1.05
CA LEU A 93 -4.41 -2.28 -0.61
C LEU A 93 -3.47 -1.94 -1.77
N VAL A 94 -3.19 -0.65 -1.94
CA VAL A 94 -2.04 -0.18 -2.72
C VAL A 94 -1.07 0.45 -1.74
N LEU A 95 0.08 -0.17 -1.55
CA LEU A 95 1.05 0.23 -0.52
C LEU A 95 2.41 0.49 -1.14
N ILE A 96 3.07 1.56 -0.72
CA ILE A 96 4.46 1.85 -1.02
C ILE A 96 5.23 1.91 0.30
N GLN A 97 6.33 1.16 0.39
CA GLN A 97 7.30 1.29 1.48
C GLN A 97 8.47 2.16 1.02
N SER A 98 8.95 3.07 1.88
CA SER A 98 9.97 4.04 1.50
C SER A 98 10.86 4.53 2.63
N ASN A 99 12.09 4.92 2.27
CA ASN A 99 13.09 5.44 3.22
C ASN A 99 12.77 6.85 3.71
N CYS A 100 11.94 7.58 2.97
CA CYS A 100 11.54 8.96 3.25
C CYS A 100 10.02 9.05 3.28
N ARG A 101 9.46 10.05 3.96
CA ARG A 101 8.04 10.39 3.81
C ARG A 101 7.78 10.76 2.35
N MET A 102 6.71 10.24 1.76
CA MET A 102 6.30 10.66 0.42
C MET A 102 5.83 12.12 0.47
N PRO A 103 6.22 12.97 -0.51
CA PRO A 103 5.83 14.38 -0.52
C PRO A 103 4.31 14.55 -0.50
N ASP A 104 3.81 15.54 0.24
CA ASP A 104 2.39 15.87 0.37
C ASP A 104 1.75 16.38 -0.94
N THR A 105 2.58 16.80 -1.90
CA THR A 105 2.15 17.21 -3.24
C THR A 105 2.21 16.10 -4.29
N LEU A 106 2.73 14.91 -3.96
CA LEU A 106 2.87 13.83 -4.93
C LEU A 106 1.52 13.12 -5.14
N SER A 107 1.01 13.16 -6.37
CA SER A 107 -0.19 12.42 -6.79
C SER A 107 0.16 11.49 -7.94
N LEU A 108 0.23 10.18 -7.69
CA LEU A 108 0.63 9.20 -8.72
C LEU A 108 -0.36 9.14 -9.90
N ASP A 109 -1.64 9.43 -9.67
CA ASP A 109 -2.65 9.47 -10.73
C ASP A 109 -2.39 10.58 -11.77
N LEU A 110 -1.57 11.58 -11.42
CA LEU A 110 -1.14 12.64 -12.34
C LEU A 110 0.18 12.31 -13.05
N VAL A 111 0.84 11.22 -12.67
CA VAL A 111 2.09 10.74 -13.26
C VAL A 111 1.75 9.66 -14.30
N PRO A 112 2.23 9.76 -15.55
CA PRO A 112 2.04 8.71 -16.54
C PRO A 112 2.50 7.36 -16.00
N GLU A 113 1.72 6.30 -16.22
CA GLU A 113 1.98 4.96 -15.65
C GLU A 113 3.41 4.47 -15.92
N SER A 114 3.92 4.71 -17.14
CA SER A 114 5.29 4.36 -17.53
C SER A 114 6.40 5.06 -16.75
N GLN A 115 6.08 6.15 -16.03
CA GLN A 115 7.01 6.94 -15.24
C GLN A 115 6.85 6.74 -13.73
N GLN A 116 5.74 6.13 -13.28
CA GLN A 116 5.41 6.03 -11.86
C GLN A 116 6.49 5.32 -11.04
N ASN A 117 7.04 4.20 -11.52
CA ASN A 117 8.11 3.49 -10.82
C ASN A 117 9.37 4.37 -10.66
N GLY A 118 9.75 5.09 -11.72
CA GLY A 118 10.89 6.02 -11.66
C GLY A 118 10.68 7.12 -10.62
N VAL A 119 9.49 7.72 -10.59
CA VAL A 119 9.13 8.74 -9.58
C VAL A 119 9.14 8.16 -8.17
N LEU A 120 8.60 6.96 -7.97
CA LEU A 120 8.62 6.29 -6.67
C LEU A 120 10.04 6.02 -6.18
N ILE A 121 10.91 5.47 -7.04
CA ILE A 121 12.32 5.21 -6.72
C ILE A 121 13.04 6.50 -6.36
N GLN A 122 12.84 7.58 -7.13
CA GLN A 122 13.43 8.90 -6.85
C GLN A 122 12.98 9.48 -5.50
N ASN A 123 11.79 9.12 -5.03
CA ASN A 123 11.26 9.50 -3.71
C ASN A 123 11.56 8.46 -2.62
N GLY A 124 12.49 7.53 -2.88
CA GLY A 124 13.00 6.59 -1.89
C GLY A 124 12.14 5.35 -1.66
N ALA A 125 11.23 5.01 -2.59
CA ALA A 125 10.47 3.77 -2.54
C ALA A 125 11.40 2.55 -2.66
N THR A 126 11.17 1.55 -1.81
CA THR A 126 11.89 0.28 -1.80
C THR A 126 11.01 -0.90 -2.19
N LEU A 127 9.70 -0.76 -1.99
CA LEU A 127 8.70 -1.81 -2.21
C LEU A 127 7.37 -1.17 -2.62
N LYS A 128 6.65 -1.82 -3.52
CA LYS A 128 5.26 -1.52 -3.89
C LYS A 128 4.45 -2.81 -3.80
N MET A 129 3.28 -2.75 -3.19
CA MET A 129 2.31 -3.83 -3.15
C MET A 129 1.00 -3.36 -3.77
N TYR A 130 0.37 -4.26 -4.52
CA TYR A 130 -0.96 -4.06 -5.07
C TYR A 130 -1.80 -5.31 -4.80
N LEU A 131 -2.83 -5.17 -3.97
CA LEU A 131 -3.85 -6.15 -3.70
C LEU A 131 -5.19 -5.52 -4.10
N PRO A 132 -5.85 -5.96 -5.19
CA PRO A 132 -7.11 -5.35 -5.60
C PRO A 132 -8.17 -5.51 -4.51
N HIS A 133 -8.40 -6.74 -4.05
CA HIS A 133 -9.33 -7.11 -2.98
C HIS A 133 -8.76 -8.26 -2.14
N ALA A 134 -9.22 -8.42 -0.90
CA ALA A 134 -8.88 -9.54 -0.04
C ALA A 134 -9.16 -10.91 -0.71
N ILE A 135 -8.26 -11.88 -0.50
CA ILE A 135 -8.31 -13.25 -1.06
C ILE A 135 -8.06 -13.29 -2.59
N GLU A 136 -7.76 -12.17 -3.23
CA GLU A 136 -7.33 -12.16 -4.64
C GLU A 136 -5.82 -12.37 -4.80
N THR A 137 -5.31 -12.10 -6.00
CA THR A 137 -3.87 -12.16 -6.28
C THR A 137 -3.24 -10.80 -6.01
N ALA A 138 -2.33 -10.76 -5.04
CA ALA A 138 -1.48 -9.60 -4.81
C ALA A 138 -0.28 -9.63 -5.75
N GLN A 139 0.19 -8.45 -6.15
CA GLN A 139 1.50 -8.22 -6.72
C GLN A 139 2.39 -7.56 -5.67
N VAL A 140 3.55 -8.14 -5.41
CA VAL A 140 4.60 -7.53 -4.59
C VAL A 140 5.80 -7.24 -5.48
N GLN A 141 6.15 -5.97 -5.59
CA GLN A 141 7.26 -5.48 -6.39
C GLN A 141 8.32 -4.87 -5.48
N SER A 142 9.56 -5.37 -5.52
CA SER A 142 10.70 -4.77 -4.83
C SER A 142 11.61 -4.03 -5.81
N PHE A 143 11.99 -2.81 -5.44
CA PHE A 143 13.02 -2.04 -6.15
C PHE A 143 14.43 -2.39 -5.65
N THR A 144 14.54 -3.29 -4.66
CA THR A 144 15.81 -3.78 -4.12
C THR A 144 15.99 -5.25 -4.51
N LYS A 145 16.98 -5.54 -5.36
CA LYS A 145 17.27 -6.90 -5.81
C LYS A 145 17.60 -7.85 -4.65
N GLY A 146 17.15 -9.10 -4.77
CA GLY A 146 17.35 -10.16 -3.79
C GLY A 146 16.43 -10.12 -2.57
N HIS A 147 15.67 -9.03 -2.38
CA HIS A 147 14.76 -8.88 -1.24
C HIS A 147 13.67 -9.96 -1.26
N LEU A 148 12.99 -10.13 -2.40
CA LEU A 148 11.90 -11.10 -2.50
C LEU A 148 12.39 -12.54 -2.36
N ALA A 149 13.56 -12.86 -2.91
CA ALA A 149 14.18 -14.18 -2.78
C ALA A 149 14.50 -14.50 -1.31
N THR A 150 14.96 -13.51 -0.55
CA THR A 150 15.26 -13.67 0.88
C THR A 150 14.01 -14.01 1.67
N ILE A 151 12.89 -13.31 1.43
CA ILE A 151 11.63 -13.52 2.17
C ILE A 151 10.89 -14.81 1.77
N ILE A 152 11.01 -15.25 0.52
CA ILE A 152 10.35 -16.48 0.04
C ILE A 152 11.16 -17.73 0.40
N GLY A 153 12.48 -17.61 0.48
CA GLY A 153 13.38 -18.71 0.86
C GLY A 153 13.38 -19.03 2.36
N THR A 154 12.80 -18.18 3.21
CA THR A 154 12.61 -18.37 4.66
C THR A 154 11.27 -18.98 4.99
#